data_AF-E6L071-F1
#
_entry.id   AF-E6L071-F1
#
_cell.length_a   1.000
_cell.length_b   1.000
_cell.length_c   1.000
_cell.angle_alpha   90.00
_cell.angle_beta   90.00
_cell.angle_gamma   90.00
#
_symmetry.space_group_name_H-M   'P 1'
#
loop_
_entity.id
_entity.type
_entity.pdbx_description
1 polymer ?
#
loop_
_entity_poly.entity_id
_entity_poly.type
_entity_poly.pdbx_seq_one_letter_code
_entity_poly.pdbx_strand_id
1 'polypeptide(L)'
;MGNLLPTAEPKKTFSKSTALLPHKEDNMPFSEVEKHDLLSQKGIGPTILKRLMEMGLDDVKILAATSPDFILQRGAEITGSTCWRNSPQARNAIETAVNWAKSKV
;
A
#
# COMPACT_ATOMS: atom_id res chain seq x y z
N MET A 1 36.64 -19.44 35.12
CA MET A 1 36.03 -18.14 34.78
C MET A 1 35.17 -18.36 33.54
N GLY A 2 33.85 -18.20 33.66
CA GLY A 2 32.87 -18.63 32.66
C GLY A 2 32.71 -17.66 31.48
N ASN A 3 32.48 -18.24 30.30
CA ASN A 3 32.19 -17.58 29.04
C ASN A 3 30.75 -17.01 29.02
N LEU A 4 30.60 -15.74 28.59
CA LEU A 4 29.38 -15.05 28.17
C LEU A 4 29.86 -14.08 27.05
N LEU A 5 29.22 -13.80 25.92
CA LEU A 5 27.92 -14.04 25.31
C LEU A 5 28.01 -13.41 23.89
N PRO A 6 27.55 -14.01 22.79
CA PRO A 6 27.27 -13.25 21.57
C PRO A 6 25.89 -12.59 21.68
N THR A 7 25.84 -11.25 21.56
CA THR A 7 24.60 -10.46 21.54
C THR A 7 23.75 -10.86 20.33
N ALA A 8 22.52 -11.30 20.60
CA ALA A 8 21.46 -11.51 19.64
C ALA A 8 20.65 -10.21 19.48
N GLU A 9 20.47 -9.75 18.24
CA GLU A 9 19.48 -8.72 17.90
C GLU A 9 18.17 -9.40 17.45
N PRO A 10 17.02 -9.15 18.11
CA PRO A 10 15.74 -9.66 17.64
C PRO A 10 15.04 -8.69 16.67
N LYS A 11 14.40 -9.32 15.68
CA LYS A 11 13.68 -8.74 14.54
C LYS A 11 12.51 -7.83 14.96
N LYS A 12 12.36 -6.76 14.18
CA LYS A 12 11.32 -5.71 14.21
C LYS A 12 9.91 -6.27 14.41
N THR A 13 9.40 -6.14 15.62
CA THR A 13 7.98 -6.31 15.98
C THR A 13 7.30 -4.95 15.91
N PHE A 14 6.52 -4.71 14.86
CA PHE A 14 5.58 -3.59 14.84
C PHE A 14 4.26 -4.09 15.42
N SER A 15 4.10 -3.90 16.73
CA SER A 15 2.82 -4.06 17.41
C SER A 15 1.98 -2.82 17.17
N LYS A 16 0.78 -2.99 16.62
CA LYS A 16 -0.31 -2.04 16.88
C LYS A 16 -1.60 -2.83 17.11
N SER A 17 -1.82 -3.15 18.38
CA SER A 17 -3.10 -3.55 18.91
C SER A 17 -3.93 -2.29 19.13
N THR A 18 -5.08 -2.17 18.48
CA THR A 18 -6.16 -1.30 18.93
C THR A 18 -7.45 -2.09 18.78
N ALA A 19 -8.13 -2.34 19.90
CA ALA A 19 -9.47 -2.90 19.95
C ALA A 19 -10.39 -1.79 20.48
N LEU A 20 -11.47 -1.46 19.75
CA LEU A 20 -12.83 -1.24 20.28
C LEU A 20 -13.81 -0.76 19.17
N LEU A 21 -14.96 -1.43 19.12
CA LEU A 21 -16.28 -1.10 18.52
C LEU A 21 -16.61 -1.52 17.07
N PRO A 22 -17.89 -1.91 16.83
CA PRO A 22 -18.31 -2.79 15.73
C PRO A 22 -19.05 -2.01 14.64
N HIS A 23 -18.39 -1.74 13.51
CA HIS A 23 -19.07 -1.16 12.35
C HIS A 23 -18.51 -1.78 11.06
N LYS A 24 -19.22 -2.83 10.61
CA LYS A 24 -19.26 -3.31 9.24
C LYS A 24 -17.96 -3.91 8.68
N GLU A 25 -17.94 -5.23 8.71
CA GLU A 25 -17.15 -6.11 7.84
C GLU A 25 -17.28 -5.65 6.36
N ASP A 26 -16.25 -4.98 5.82
CA ASP A 26 -15.87 -4.93 4.38
C ASP A 26 -14.54 -4.16 4.23
N ASN A 27 -13.58 -4.34 5.14
CA ASN A 27 -12.21 -3.84 4.96
C ASN A 27 -11.34 -5.01 4.52
N MET A 28 -11.56 -5.53 3.30
CA MET A 28 -10.73 -6.59 2.74
C MET A 28 -9.44 -5.95 2.20
N PRO A 29 -8.32 -5.95 2.96
CA PRO A 29 -7.04 -5.58 2.36
C PRO A 29 -6.77 -6.50 1.17
N PHE A 30 -6.02 -6.02 0.17
CA PHE A 30 -5.71 -6.79 -1.03
C PHE A 30 -5.34 -8.23 -0.68
N SER A 31 -6.05 -9.18 -1.27
CA SER A 31 -5.73 -10.60 -1.16
C SER A 31 -4.36 -10.86 -1.79
N GLU A 32 -3.68 -11.93 -1.37
CA GLU A 32 -2.36 -12.27 -1.93
C GLU A 32 -2.40 -12.45 -3.45
N VAL A 33 -3.51 -12.95 -3.98
CA VAL A 33 -3.76 -13.06 -5.43
C VAL A 33 -3.85 -11.67 -6.08
N GLU A 34 -4.57 -10.75 -5.46
CA GLU A 34 -4.75 -9.38 -5.96
C GLU A 34 -3.43 -8.59 -5.93
N LYS A 35 -2.65 -8.75 -4.85
CA LYS A 35 -1.31 -8.17 -4.76
C LYS A 35 -0.41 -8.71 -5.86
N HIS A 36 -0.46 -10.02 -6.12
CA HIS A 36 0.34 -10.64 -7.18
C HIS A 36 -0.09 -10.17 -8.58
N ASP A 37 -1.40 -10.05 -8.82
CA ASP A 37 -1.97 -9.51 -10.06
C ASP A 37 -1.58 -8.03 -10.28
N LEU A 38 -1.61 -7.22 -9.22
CA LEU A 38 -1.16 -5.83 -9.21
C LEU A 38 0.33 -5.74 -9.51
N LEU A 39 1.17 -6.53 -8.84
CA LEU A 39 2.62 -6.58 -9.07
C LEU A 39 3.00 -7.07 -10.46
N SER A 40 2.10 -7.82 -11.10
CA SER A 40 2.26 -8.24 -12.51
C SER A 40 1.94 -7.10 -13.49
N GLN A 41 1.29 -6.02 -13.04
CA GLN A 41 1.02 -4.87 -13.89
C GLN A 41 2.28 -4.04 -14.15
N LYS A 42 2.39 -3.53 -15.38
CA LYS A 42 3.56 -2.77 -15.82
C LYS A 42 3.72 -1.48 -15.00
N GLY A 43 4.87 -1.34 -14.34
CA GLY A 43 5.21 -0.16 -13.54
C GLY A 43 4.68 -0.20 -12.11
N ILE A 44 3.96 -1.25 -11.70
CA ILE A 44 3.59 -1.48 -10.31
C ILE A 44 4.69 -2.28 -9.62
N GLY A 45 5.47 -1.58 -8.79
CA GLY A 45 6.44 -2.23 -7.91
C GLY A 45 5.89 -2.49 -6.51
N PRO A 46 6.60 -3.30 -5.69
CA PRO A 46 6.27 -3.53 -4.27
C PRO A 46 6.21 -2.22 -3.47
N THR A 47 6.97 -1.21 -3.88
CA THR A 47 6.92 0.13 -3.29
C THR A 47 5.57 0.81 -3.51
N ILE A 48 4.98 0.71 -4.71
CA ILE A 48 3.67 1.32 -4.99
C ILE A 48 2.59 0.63 -4.17
N LEU A 49 2.59 -0.70 -4.14
CA LEU A 49 1.64 -1.48 -3.36
C LEU A 49 1.71 -1.14 -1.86
N LYS A 50 2.93 -1.11 -1.30
CA LYS A 50 3.14 -0.72 0.10
C LYS A 50 2.57 0.66 0.40
N ARG A 51 2.77 1.61 -0.52
CA ARG A 51 2.34 2.99 -0.34
C ARG A 51 0.84 3.15 -0.47
N LEU A 52 0.17 2.42 -1.37
CA LEU A 52 -1.28 2.35 -1.42
C LEU A 52 -1.86 1.84 -0.09
N MET A 53 -1.26 0.79 0.50
CA MET A 53 -1.66 0.30 1.83
C MET A 53 -1.43 1.35 2.94
N GLU A 54 -0.32 2.07 2.93
CA GLU A 54 -0.07 3.16 3.89
C GLU A 54 -1.08 4.32 3.75
N MET A 55 -1.69 4.48 2.56
CA MET A 55 -2.75 5.47 2.30
C MET A 55 -4.16 4.98 2.66
N GLY A 56 -4.32 3.71 3.04
CA GLY A 56 -5.65 3.09 3.24
C GLY A 56 -6.39 2.83 1.91
N LEU A 57 -5.63 2.71 0.81
CA LEU A 57 -6.13 2.30 -0.50
C LEU A 57 -5.82 0.81 -0.72
N ASP A 58 -6.08 0.01 0.30
CA ASP A 58 -5.85 -1.43 0.35
C ASP A 58 -7.04 -2.26 -0.15
N ASP A 59 -8.11 -1.63 -0.62
CA ASP A 59 -9.29 -2.29 -1.17
C ASP A 59 -9.46 -2.00 -2.67
N VAL A 60 -9.76 -3.03 -3.46
CA VAL A 60 -9.95 -2.94 -4.91
C VAL A 60 -11.11 -2.03 -5.29
N LYS A 61 -12.24 -2.09 -4.58
CA LYS A 61 -13.42 -1.23 -4.81
C LYS A 61 -13.09 0.23 -4.50
N ILE A 62 -12.39 0.48 -3.40
CA ILE A 62 -11.95 1.83 -3.04
C ILE A 62 -10.98 2.36 -4.11
N LEU A 63 -10.00 1.55 -4.51
CA LEU A 63 -9.02 1.92 -5.51
C LEU A 63 -9.69 2.20 -6.88
N ALA A 64 -10.66 1.38 -7.29
CA ALA A 64 -11.42 1.55 -8.53
C ALA A 64 -12.28 2.81 -8.54
N ALA A 65 -12.86 3.17 -7.39
CA ALA A 65 -13.68 4.38 -7.20
C ALA A 65 -12.84 5.65 -7.07
N THR A 66 -11.54 5.53 -6.76
CA THR A 66 -10.65 6.66 -6.51
C THR A 66 -9.99 7.13 -7.81
N SER A 67 -9.89 8.46 -8.00
CA SER A 67 -9.21 9.04 -9.17
C SER A 67 -7.68 8.98 -9.02
N PRO A 68 -6.92 8.64 -10.08
CA PRO A 68 -5.46 8.61 -10.04
C PRO A 68 -4.83 9.92 -9.54
N ASP A 69 -5.31 11.08 -10.01
CA ASP A 69 -4.81 12.38 -9.55
C ASP A 69 -5.01 12.61 -8.05
N PHE A 70 -6.12 12.13 -7.49
CA PHE A 70 -6.38 12.22 -6.05
C PHE A 70 -5.38 11.38 -5.26
N ILE A 71 -5.06 10.18 -5.73
CA ILE A 71 -4.06 9.30 -5.10
C ILE A 71 -2.66 9.92 -5.18
N LEU A 72 -2.29 10.51 -6.32
CA LEU A 72 -1.00 11.19 -6.48
C LEU A 72 -0.89 12.42 -5.57
N GLN A 73 -1.99 13.17 -5.41
CA GLN A 73 -2.06 14.32 -4.51
C GLN A 73 -1.95 13.90 -3.05
N ARG A 74 -2.75 12.91 -2.61
CA ARG A 74 -2.66 12.31 -1.27
C ARG A 74 -1.27 11.75 -0.98
N GLY A 75 -0.66 11.08 -1.96
CA GLY A 75 0.69 10.54 -1.83
C GLY A 75 1.74 11.63 -1.63
N ALA A 76 1.59 12.76 -2.31
CA ALA A 76 2.47 13.91 -2.11
C ALA A 76 2.31 14.54 -0.72
N GLU A 77 1.07 14.64 -0.23
CA GLU A 77 0.75 15.17 1.10
C GLU A 77 1.34 14.30 2.22
N ILE A 78 1.14 12.98 2.16
CA ILE A 78 1.60 12.05 3.19
C ILE A 78 3.12 11.91 3.19
N THR A 79 3.75 11.94 2.01
CA THR A 79 5.22 11.82 1.91
C THR A 79 5.95 13.16 2.04
N GLY A 80 5.22 14.29 2.14
CA GLY A 80 5.78 15.63 2.14
C GLY A 80 6.60 15.96 0.89
N SER A 81 6.39 15.22 -0.20
CA SER A 81 7.25 15.23 -1.39
C SER A 81 6.42 15.33 -2.66
N THR A 82 6.84 16.16 -3.61
CA THR A 82 6.14 16.32 -4.90
C THR A 82 6.41 15.18 -5.89
N CYS A 83 7.31 14.25 -5.54
CA CYS A 83 7.72 13.13 -6.39
C CYS A 83 6.55 12.28 -6.89
N TRP A 84 5.46 12.17 -6.13
CA TRP A 84 4.26 11.46 -6.54
C TRP A 84 3.55 12.17 -7.70
N ARG A 85 3.24 13.46 -7.56
CA ARG A 85 2.47 14.21 -8.57
C ARG A 85 3.30 14.63 -9.80
N ASN A 86 4.62 14.77 -9.63
CA ASN A 86 5.53 15.24 -10.69
C ASN A 86 6.21 14.10 -11.46
N SER A 87 6.20 12.86 -10.96
CA SER A 87 6.82 11.74 -11.66
C SER A 87 5.86 11.14 -12.69
N PRO A 88 6.22 11.10 -14.00
CA PRO A 88 5.44 10.39 -15.01
C PRO A 88 5.31 8.90 -14.69
N GLN A 89 6.33 8.31 -14.06
CA GLN A 89 6.32 6.90 -13.66
C GLN A 89 5.29 6.65 -12.55
N ALA A 90 5.22 7.54 -11.55
CA ALA A 90 4.23 7.42 -10.49
C ALA A 90 2.81 7.59 -11.04
N ARG A 91 2.58 8.58 -11.92
CA ARG A 91 1.29 8.76 -12.58
C ARG A 91 0.86 7.50 -13.33
N ASN A 92 1.72 6.98 -14.22
CA ASN A 92 1.41 5.79 -15.00
C ASN A 92 1.18 4.55 -14.12
N ALA A 93 1.93 4.41 -13.02
CA ALA A 93 1.71 3.34 -12.06
C ALA A 93 0.32 3.45 -11.40
N ILE A 94 -0.05 4.61 -10.87
CA ILE A 94 -1.35 4.80 -10.23
C ILE A 94 -2.51 4.64 -11.21
N GLU A 95 -2.39 5.17 -12.43
CA GLU A 95 -3.39 4.96 -13.50
C GLU A 95 -3.57 3.46 -13.81
N THR A 96 -2.47 2.72 -13.91
CA THR A 96 -2.49 1.27 -14.14
C THR A 96 -3.17 0.55 -12.98
N ALA A 97 -2.86 0.90 -11.73
CA ALA A 97 -3.47 0.30 -10.54
C ALA A 97 -4.98 0.54 -10.49
N VAL A 98 -5.42 1.78 -10.75
CA VAL A 98 -6.85 2.13 -10.78
C VAL A 98 -7.57 1.43 -11.93
N ASN A 99 -6.98 1.36 -13.11
CA ASN A 99 -7.59 0.69 -14.26
C ASN A 99 -7.71 -0.83 -14.04
N TRP A 100 -6.67 -1.45 -13.47
CA TRP A 100 -6.71 -2.83 -13.03
C TRP A 100 -7.84 -3.05 -12.02
N ALA A 101 -7.96 -2.18 -11.01
CA ALA A 101 -8.99 -2.30 -9.98
C ALA A 101 -10.41 -2.19 -10.57
N LYS A 102 -10.62 -1.27 -11.51
CA LYS A 102 -11.88 -1.14 -12.26
C LYS A 102 -12.24 -2.37 -13.08
N SER A 103 -11.26 -3.20 -13.45
CA SER A 103 -11.49 -4.44 -14.20
C SER A 103 -11.84 -5.62 -13.29
N LYS A 104 -11.76 -5.45 -11.98
CA LYS A 104 -12.00 -6.47 -10.95
C LYS A 104 -13.33 -6.27 -10.20
N VAL A 105 -13.94 -5.09 -10.30
CA VAL A 105 -15.26 -4.75 -9.76
C VAL A 105 -16.34 -4.80 -10.83
#